data_AF-A0A6I7Y6Y5-F1
#
_entry.id   AF-A0A6I7Y6Y5-F1
#
_cell.length_a   1.000
_cell.length_b   1.000
_cell.length_c   1.000
_cell.angle_alpha   90.00
_cell.angle_beta   90.00
_cell.angle_gamma   90.00
#
_symmetry.space_group_name_H-M   'P 1'
#
loop_
_entity.id
_entity.type
_entity.pdbx_description
1 polymer ?
#
loop_
_entity_poly.entity_id
_entity_poly.type
_entity_poly.pdbx_seq_one_letter_code
_entity_poly.pdbx_strand_id
1 'polypeptide(L)' 'MISRFQFVDDHRDTYEVKRLCHVLDVNRSSYYKWLAGAEARAARQHKD' A
#
# COMPACT_ATOMS: atom_id res chain seq x y z
N MET A 1 -7.64 -5.97 10.91
CA MET A 1 -8.00 -6.24 9.50
C MET A 1 -7.11 -5.36 8.63
N ILE A 2 -6.22 -5.97 7.84
CA ILE A 2 -5.28 -5.23 6.97
C ILE A 2 -6.05 -4.73 5.75
N SER A 3 -5.93 -3.44 5.41
CA SER A 3 -6.58 -2.90 4.22
C SER A 3 -5.92 -3.43 2.95
N ARG A 4 -6.67 -3.57 1.84
CA ARG A 4 -6.10 -3.99 0.54
C ARG A 4 -4.88 -3.17 0.15
N PHE A 5 -4.89 -1.86 0.41
CA PHE A 5 -3.77 -0.96 0.12
C PHE A 5 -2.53 -1.24 0.99
N GLN A 6 -2.73 -1.62 2.27
CA GLN A 6 -1.65 -1.98 3.17
C GLN A 6 -1.00 -3.31 2.78
N PHE A 7 -1.77 -4.26 2.25
CA PHE A 7 -1.21 -5.48 1.62
C PHE A 7 -0.40 -5.16 0.37
N VAL A 8 -0.91 -4.28 -0.51
CA VAL A 8 -0.14 -3.84 -1.69
C VAL A 8 1.18 -3.22 -1.25
N ASP A 9 1.17 -2.43 -0.16
CA ASP A 9 2.35 -1.72 0.33
C ASP A 9 3.38 -2.64 0.98
N ASP A 10 2.93 -3.61 1.77
CA ASP A 10 3.81 -4.62 2.40
C ASP A 10 4.53 -5.48 1.36
N HIS A 11 3.84 -5.81 0.27
CA HIS A 11 4.33 -6.71 -0.77
C HIS A 11 4.92 -6.02 -2.00
N ARG A 12 4.97 -4.67 -2.03
CA ARG A 12 5.47 -3.90 -3.19
C ARG A 12 6.96 -4.09 -3.48
N ASP A 13 7.73 -4.49 -2.47
CA ASP A 13 9.18 -4.73 -2.58
C ASP A 13 9.44 -6.08 -3.27
N THR A 14 8.57 -7.06 -3.03
CA THR A 14 8.64 -8.42 -3.58
C THR A 14 7.92 -8.55 -4.93
N TYR A 15 6.83 -7.81 -5.13
CA TYR A 15 5.99 -7.91 -6.34
C TYR A 15 5.63 -6.54 -6.91
N GLU A 16 5.50 -6.48 -8.23
CA GLU A 16 5.06 -5.27 -8.90
C GLU A 16 3.68 -4.80 -8.39
N VAL A 17 3.60 -3.54 -7.94
CA VAL A 17 2.36 -2.87 -7.51
C VAL A 17 1.24 -3.05 -8.55
N LYS A 18 1.58 -3.04 -9.85
CA LYS A 18 0.61 -3.27 -10.93
C LYS A 18 -0.07 -4.63 -10.82
N ARG A 19 0.67 -5.69 -10.51
CA ARG A 19 0.15 -7.06 -10.32
C ARG A 19 -0.70 -7.12 -9.05
N LEU A 20 -0.20 -6.55 -7.94
CA LEU A 20 -0.92 -6.54 -6.67
C LEU A 20 -2.25 -5.77 -6.77
N CYS A 21 -2.26 -4.61 -7.42
CA CYS A 21 -3.47 -3.84 -7.68
C CYS A 21 -4.47 -4.59 -8.58
N HIS A 22 -3.99 -5.42 -9.51
CA HIS A 22 -4.85 -6.22 -10.37
C HIS A 22 -5.48 -7.40 -9.62
N VAL A 23 -4.68 -8.15 -8.85
CA VAL A 23 -5.17 -9.27 -8.03
C VAL A 23 -6.16 -8.79 -6.98
N LEU A 24 -5.87 -7.64 -6.39
CA LEU A 24 -6.72 -7.00 -5.40
C LEU A 24 -7.73 -6.04 -6.03
N ASP A 25 -8.05 -6.10 -7.32
CA ASP A 25 -9.05 -5.26 -7.99
C ASP A 25 -9.16 -3.83 -7.39
N VAL A 26 -8.02 -3.14 -7.32
CA VAL A 26 -7.92 -1.75 -6.81
C VAL A 26 -7.24 -0.89 -7.86
N ASN A 27 -7.69 0.36 -7.94
CA ASN A 27 -7.07 1.31 -8.87
C ASN A 27 -5.71 1.79 -8.36
N ARG A 28 -4.71 1.86 -9.25
CA ARG A 28 -3.36 2.38 -8.93
C ARG A 28 -3.41 3.82 -8.43
N SER A 29 -4.29 4.65 -8.98
CA SER A 29 -4.45 6.05 -8.53
C SER A 29 -5.00 6.13 -7.11
N SER A 30 -5.89 5.21 -6.71
CA SER A 30 -6.36 5.11 -5.32
C SER A 30 -5.26 4.62 -4.38
N TYR A 31 -4.40 3.70 -4.83
CA TYR A 31 -3.22 3.27 -4.07
C TYR A 31 -2.28 4.43 -3.79
N TYR A 32 -1.89 5.22 -4.79
CA TYR A 32 -0.98 6.36 -4.56
C TYR A 32 -1.60 7.46 -3.67
N LYS A 33 -2.92 7.68 -3.76
CA LYS A 33 -3.64 8.56 -2.82
C LYS A 33 -3.59 8.04 -1.38
N TRP A 34 -3.76 6.73 -1.22
CA TRP A 34 -3.64 6.09 0.09
C TRP A 34 -2.19 6.15 0.59
N LEU A 35 -1.21 5.90 -0.28
CA LEU A 35 0.23 5.91 0.02
C LEU A 35 0.67 7.25 0.57
N ALA A 36 0.26 8.36 -0.07
CA ALA A 36 0.57 9.71 0.41
C ALA A 36 0.11 9.96 1.87
N GLY A 37 -1.01 9.36 2.28
CA GLY A 37 -1.46 9.41 3.68
C GLY A 37 -0.89 8.31 4.57
N ALA A 38 -0.47 7.18 3.99
CA ALA A 38 0.09 6.04 4.70
C ALA A 38 1.57 6.26 5.05
N GLU A 39 2.34 6.91 4.19
CA GLU A 39 3.75 7.27 4.44
C GLU A 39 3.87 8.15 5.70
N ALA A 40 2.97 9.12 5.86
CA ALA A 40 2.86 9.94 7.07
C ALA A 40 2.46 9.14 8.34
N ARG A 41 1.81 7.99 8.19
CA ARG A 41 1.49 7.07 9.30
C ARG A 41 2.63 6.09 9.57
N ALA A 42 3.28 5.57 8.53
CA ALA A 42 4.42 4.67 8.62
C ALA A 42 5.63 5.35 9.30
N ALA A 43 5.87 6.62 8.99
CA ALA A 43 6.87 7.44 9.67
C ALA A 43 6.62 7.55 11.19
N ARG A 44 5.36 7.40 11.64
CA ARG A 44 5.02 7.36 13.07
C ARG A 44 5.09 5.97 13.69
N GLN A 45 5.02 4.91 12.89
CA GLN A 45 5.10 3.52 13.38
C GLN A 45 6.53 3.00 13.50
N HIS A 46 7.52 3.62 12.84
CA HIS A 46 8.94 3.31 13.02
C HIS A 46 9.53 4.04 14.24
N LYS A 47 8.84 3.98 15.39
CA LYS A 47 9.29 4.62 16.64
C LYS A 47 8.90 3.85 17.90
N ASP A 48 8.60 2.55 17.77
CA ASP A 48 8.47 1.61 18.89
C ASP A 48 9.48 0.47 18.71
#